data_AF-A0A1A8J501-F1
#
_entry.id   AF-A0A1A8J501-F1
#
_cell.length_a   1.000
_cell.length_b   1.000
_cell.length_c   1.000
_cell.angle_alpha   90.00
_cell.angle_beta   90.00
_cell.angle_gamma   90.00
#
_symmetry.space_group_name_H-M   'P 1'
#
loop_
_entity.id
_entity.type
_entity.pdbx_description
1 polymer ?
#
loop_
_entity_poly.entity_id
_entity_poly.type
_entity_poly.pdbx_seq_one_letter_code
_entity_poly.pdbx_strand_id
1 'polypeptide(L)'
;YTYTSMAFYFSRDDVALPGFAHFFKENSSEEREHAEKLLSFQNKRGGRVFLQDIKKPERDEWGTGLEAMQCALQLEKNVNQALLDLHKMASDRQDPHLCDFL
;
A
#
# COMPACT_ATOMS: atom_id res chain seq x y z
N TYR A 1 -1.26 3.25 5.38
CA TYR A 1 -0.92 4.20 6.46
C TYR A 1 -0.16 5.41 5.93
N THR A 2 0.89 5.22 5.13
CA THR A 2 1.63 6.32 4.45
C THR A 2 0.71 7.25 3.65
N TYR A 3 -0.15 6.70 2.79
CA TYR A 3 -1.12 7.49 2.04
C TYR A 3 -2.11 8.27 2.92
N THR A 4 -2.50 7.70 4.06
CA THR A 4 -3.32 8.41 5.06
C THR A 4 -2.58 9.66 5.57
N SER A 5 -1.31 9.53 5.93
CA SER A 5 -0.48 10.66 6.38
C SER A 5 -0.34 11.73 5.29
N MET A 6 -0.06 11.33 4.05
CA MET A 6 0.00 12.26 2.91
C MET A 6 -1.33 13.01 2.71
N ALA A 7 -2.46 12.28 2.74
CA ALA A 7 -3.78 12.87 2.54
C ALA A 7 -4.09 13.97 3.56
N PHE A 8 -3.82 13.72 4.84
CA PHE A 8 -4.08 14.69 5.90
C PHE A 8 -3.07 15.84 5.90
N TYR A 9 -1.83 15.62 5.46
CA TYR A 9 -0.85 16.70 5.27
C TYR A 9 -1.33 17.70 4.21
N PHE A 10 -1.76 17.23 3.03
CA PHE A 10 -2.28 18.11 1.98
C PHE A 10 -3.64 18.76 2.33
N SER A 11 -4.32 18.26 3.36
CA SER A 11 -5.56 18.81 3.89
C SER A 11 -5.36 19.89 4.98
N ARG A 12 -4.12 20.16 5.41
CA ARG A 12 -3.83 21.25 6.37
C ARG A 12 -4.15 22.61 5.77
N ASP A 13 -4.46 23.58 6.61
CA ASP A 13 -4.75 24.96 6.21
C ASP A 13 -3.55 25.68 5.61
N ASP A 14 -2.33 25.31 6.01
CA ASP A 14 -1.07 25.87 5.52
C ASP A 14 -0.53 25.21 4.24
N VAL A 15 -1.13 24.10 3.79
CA VAL A 15 -0.81 23.42 2.52
C VAL A 15 -1.96 23.57 1.51
N ALA A 16 -3.18 23.30 1.95
CA ALA A 16 -4.45 23.55 1.23
C ALA A 16 -4.50 23.05 -0.23
N LEU A 17 -4.06 21.81 -0.48
CA LEU A 17 -4.13 21.17 -1.80
C LEU A 17 -5.17 20.04 -1.80
N PRO A 18 -6.48 20.36 -1.92
CA PRO A 18 -7.56 19.38 -1.76
C PRO A 18 -7.54 18.26 -2.81
N GLY A 19 -7.04 18.52 -4.02
CA GLY A 19 -6.90 17.49 -5.06
C GLY A 19 -5.90 16.39 -4.67
N PHE A 20 -4.75 16.77 -4.11
CA PHE A 20 -3.77 15.82 -3.57
C PHE A 20 -4.31 15.10 -2.33
N ALA A 21 -4.99 15.82 -1.45
CA ALA A 21 -5.61 15.23 -0.28
C ALA A 21 -6.64 14.14 -0.67
N HIS A 22 -7.50 14.41 -1.66
CA HIS A 22 -8.45 13.44 -2.19
C HIS A 22 -7.74 12.24 -2.82
N PHE A 23 -6.79 12.49 -3.72
CA PHE A 23 -6.03 11.44 -4.41
C PHE A 23 -5.36 10.47 -3.42
N PHE A 24 -4.63 10.97 -2.43
CA PHE A 24 -3.99 10.11 -1.45
C PHE A 24 -4.98 9.41 -0.50
N LYS A 25 -6.15 10.00 -0.26
CA LYS A 25 -7.20 9.35 0.52
C LYS A 25 -7.82 8.16 -0.22
N GLU A 26 -8.01 8.29 -1.53
CA GLU A 26 -8.46 7.18 -2.39
C GLU A 26 -7.43 6.06 -2.42
N ASN A 27 -6.16 6.36 -2.70
CA ASN A 27 -5.08 5.37 -2.66
C ASN A 27 -4.97 4.68 -1.28
N SER A 28 -5.14 5.43 -0.20
CA SER A 28 -5.16 4.84 1.15
C SER A 28 -6.31 3.85 1.37
N SER A 29 -7.44 4.05 0.68
CA SER A 29 -8.61 3.18 0.78
C SER A 29 -8.41 1.93 -0.07
N GLU A 30 -7.93 2.11 -1.30
CA GLU A 30 -7.57 1.02 -2.22
C GLU A 30 -6.52 0.07 -1.62
N GLU A 31 -5.45 0.60 -1.02
CA GLU A 31 -4.43 -0.22 -0.37
C GLU A 31 -4.97 -1.02 0.83
N ARG A 32 -6.01 -0.52 1.50
CA ARG A 32 -6.67 -1.27 2.56
C ARG A 32 -7.50 -2.42 1.97
N GLU A 33 -8.19 -2.19 0.85
CA GLU A 33 -8.89 -3.26 0.14
C GLU A 33 -7.91 -4.33 -0.39
N HIS A 34 -6.74 -3.93 -0.90
CA HIS A 34 -5.68 -4.85 -1.29
C HIS A 34 -5.21 -5.73 -0.11
N ALA A 35 -4.98 -5.13 1.06
CA ALA A 35 -4.64 -5.88 2.27
C ALA A 35 -5.77 -6.87 2.65
N GLU A 36 -7.03 -6.44 2.63
CA GLU A 36 -8.18 -7.29 2.96
C GLU A 36 -8.35 -8.48 1.97
N LYS A 37 -8.07 -8.28 0.68
CA LYS A 37 -8.05 -9.36 -0.32
C LYS A 37 -7.00 -10.41 0.03
N LEU A 38 -5.79 -10.01 0.41
CA LEU A 38 -4.72 -10.94 0.83
C LEU A 38 -5.09 -11.71 2.10
N LEU A 39 -5.67 -11.04 3.11
CA LEU A 39 -6.14 -11.67 4.34
C LEU A 39 -7.24 -12.70 4.07
N SER A 40 -8.20 -12.35 3.20
CA SER A 40 -9.28 -13.23 2.78
C SER A 40 -8.75 -14.43 2.01
N PHE A 41 -7.77 -14.22 1.12
CA PHE A 41 -7.10 -15.28 0.39
C PHE A 41 -6.36 -16.24 1.31
N GLN A 42 -5.66 -15.73 2.32
CA GLN A 42 -4.98 -16.54 3.33
C GLN A 42 -5.96 -17.49 4.05
N ASN A 43 -7.12 -16.99 4.45
CA ASN A 43 -8.18 -17.82 5.05
C ASN A 43 -8.78 -18.81 4.05
N LYS A 44 -9.00 -18.40 2.79
CA LYS A 44 -9.50 -19.28 1.70
C LYS A 44 -8.60 -20.49 1.48
N ARG A 45 -7.27 -20.31 1.63
CA ARG A 45 -6.27 -21.39 1.49
C ARG A 45 -6.07 -22.21 2.77
N GLY A 46 -6.83 -21.94 3.83
CA GLY A 46 -6.71 -22.62 5.12
C GLY A 46 -5.52 -22.16 5.97
N GLY A 47 -4.84 -21.09 5.56
CA GLY A 47 -3.75 -20.46 6.31
C GLY A 47 -4.22 -19.78 7.59
N ARG A 48 -3.27 -19.18 8.32
CA ARG A 48 -3.55 -18.36 9.50
C ARG A 48 -2.93 -16.99 9.33
N VAL A 49 -3.69 -15.97 9.73
CA VAL A 49 -3.26 -14.58 9.70
C VAL A 49 -2.57 -14.25 11.02
N PHE A 50 -1.38 -13.67 10.93
CA PHE A 50 -0.67 -13.11 12.08
C PHE A 50 -0.41 -11.63 11.81
N LEU A 51 -1.19 -10.75 12.42
CA LEU A 51 -1.03 -9.31 12.28
C LEU A 51 0.22 -8.84 13.05
N GLN A 52 0.88 -7.83 12.49
CA GLN A 52 2.07 -7.18 13.07
C GLN A 52 1.82 -5.68 13.20
N ASP A 53 2.65 -5.01 13.97
CA ASP A 53 2.62 -3.55 14.08
C ASP A 53 2.85 -2.90 12.72
N ILE A 54 1.91 -2.06 12.30
CA ILE A 54 2.09 -1.22 11.11
C ILE A 54 3.02 -0.08 11.51
N LYS A 55 4.23 -0.09 10.97
CA LYS A 55 5.21 0.98 11.23
C LYS A 55 4.65 2.32 10.76
N LYS A 56 4.91 3.36 11.57
CA LYS A 56 4.57 4.73 11.16
C LYS A 56 5.32 5.09 9.86
N PRO A 57 4.77 6.01 9.05
CA PRO A 57 5.48 6.53 7.88
C PRO A 57 6.85 7.12 8.28
N GLU A 58 7.81 7.09 7.36
CA GLU A 58 9.19 7.56 7.63
C GLU A 58 9.27 9.07 7.91
N ARG A 59 8.25 9.82 7.49
CA ARG A 59 8.18 11.28 7.58
C ARG A 59 6.76 11.72 7.92
N ASP A 60 6.67 12.78 8.71
CA ASP A 60 5.41 13.40 9.14
C ASP A 60 5.05 14.61 8.26
N GLU A 61 6.03 15.17 7.53
CA GLU A 61 5.92 16.28 6.59
C GLU A 61 6.27 15.79 5.17
N TRP A 62 5.46 16.15 4.16
CA TRP A 62 5.58 15.63 2.79
C TRP A 62 6.07 16.65 1.76
N GLY A 63 6.32 17.88 2.19
CA GLY A 63 6.87 18.94 1.35
C GLY A 63 5.92 19.33 0.23
N THR A 64 6.42 19.34 -1.00
CA THR A 64 5.66 19.69 -2.20
C THR A 64 4.87 18.50 -2.75
N GLY A 65 3.87 18.78 -3.61
CA GLY A 65 3.15 17.74 -4.34
C GLY A 65 4.08 16.83 -5.16
N LEU A 66 5.16 17.38 -5.73
CA LEU A 66 6.14 16.60 -6.49
C LEU A 66 6.88 15.59 -5.58
N GLU A 67 7.35 16.04 -4.42
CA GLU A 67 8.08 15.18 -3.48
C GLU A 67 7.17 14.07 -2.92
N ALA A 68 5.92 14.40 -2.60
CA ALA A 68 4.94 13.39 -2.18
C ALA A 68 4.67 12.35 -3.28
N MET A 69 4.53 12.78 -4.53
CA MET A 69 4.33 11.86 -5.67
C MET A 69 5.55 10.98 -5.94
N GLN A 70 6.76 11.52 -5.79
CA GLN A 70 7.99 10.73 -5.89
C GLN A 70 8.08 9.68 -4.78
N CYS A 71 7.67 10.02 -3.56
CA CYS A 71 7.62 9.08 -2.46
C CYS A 71 6.55 7.99 -2.68
N ALA A 72 5.36 8.38 -3.13
CA ALA A 72 4.31 7.45 -3.52
C ALA A 72 4.79 6.48 -4.62
N LEU A 73 5.42 6.99 -5.68
CA LEU A 73 5.98 6.17 -6.74
C LEU A 73 7.01 5.16 -6.22
N GLN A 74 7.87 5.58 -5.28
CA GLN A 74 8.85 4.67 -4.69
C GLN A 74 8.18 3.60 -3.82
N LEU A 75 7.13 3.97 -3.08
CA LEU A 75 6.33 3.03 -2.29
C LEU A 75 5.68 1.97 -3.19
N GLU A 76 5.03 2.39 -4.27
CA GLU A 76 4.40 1.49 -5.25
C GLU A 76 5.42 0.55 -5.89
N LYS A 77 6.61 1.05 -6.26
CA LYS A 77 7.69 0.19 -6.77
C LYS A 77 8.12 -0.87 -5.77
N ASN A 78 8.21 -0.51 -4.49
CA ASN A 78 8.59 -1.45 -3.43
C ASN A 78 7.50 -2.51 -3.21
N VAL A 79 6.22 -2.12 -3.19
CA VAL A 79 5.08 -3.03 -3.08
C VAL A 79 5.03 -3.98 -4.29
N ASN A 80 5.15 -3.43 -5.50
CA ASN A 80 5.17 -4.23 -6.73
C ASN A 80 6.35 -5.22 -6.75
N GLN A 81 7.54 -4.82 -6.29
CA GLN A 81 8.67 -5.75 -6.19
C GLN A 81 8.37 -6.89 -5.20
N ALA A 82 7.74 -6.60 -4.05
CA ALA A 82 7.35 -7.62 -3.09
C ALA A 82 6.30 -8.59 -3.68
N LEU A 83 5.37 -8.10 -4.50
CA LEU A 83 4.41 -8.94 -5.23
C LEU A 83 5.10 -9.83 -6.27
N LEU A 84 6.06 -9.31 -7.03
CA LEU A 84 6.85 -10.09 -7.98
C LEU A 84 7.66 -11.19 -7.29
N ASP A 85 8.27 -10.87 -6.15
CA ASP A 85 9.02 -11.84 -5.35
C ASP A 85 8.10 -12.93 -4.78
N LEU A 86 6.89 -12.55 -4.34
CA LEU A 86 5.87 -13.48 -3.88
C LEU A 86 5.35 -14.37 -5.02
N HIS A 87 5.09 -13.80 -6.20
CA HIS A 87 4.68 -14.55 -7.38
C HIS A 87 5.78 -15.54 -7.81
N LYS A 88 7.05 -15.13 -7.78
CA LYS A 88 8.18 -16.04 -8.04
C LYS A 88 8.20 -17.19 -7.04
N MET A 89 8.02 -16.92 -5.76
CA MET A 89 7.93 -17.97 -4.74
C MET A 89 6.76 -18.92 -4.99
N ALA A 90 5.59 -18.41 -5.39
CA ALA A 90 4.44 -19.22 -5.75
C ALA A 90 4.75 -20.15 -6.94
N SER A 91 5.39 -19.63 -7.98
CA SER A 91 5.83 -20.41 -9.15
C SER A 91 6.82 -21.50 -8.77
N ASP A 92 7.84 -21.17 -7.96
CA ASP A 92 8.86 -22.12 -7.50
C ASP A 92 8.24 -23.25 -6.65
N ARG A 93 7.15 -22.96 -5.95
CA ARG A 93 6.36 -23.91 -5.13
C ARG A 93 5.24 -24.59 -5.90
N GLN A 94 5.10 -24.32 -7.21
CA GLN A 94 4.06 -24.87 -8.08
C GLN A 94 2.64 -24.59 -7.54
N ASP A 95 2.38 -23.37 -7.07
CA ASP A 95 1.06 -22.92 -6.61
C ASP A 95 0.36 -22.04 -7.68
N PRO A 96 -0.31 -22.65 -8.68
CA PRO A 96 -0.91 -21.89 -9.78
C PRO A 96 -2.05 -20.96 -9.33
N HIS A 97 -2.75 -21.30 -8.24
CA HIS A 97 -3.85 -20.46 -7.75
C HIS A 97 -3.34 -19.22 -7.02
N LEU A 98 -2.14 -19.25 -6.41
CA LEU A 98 -1.51 -18.05 -5.88
C LEU A 98 -0.91 -17.20 -7.01
N CYS A 99 -0.30 -17.81 -8.04
CA CYS A 99 0.17 -17.09 -9.21
C CYS A 99 -0.94 -16.32 -9.93
N ASP A 100 -2.12 -16.92 -10.12
CA ASP A 100 -3.27 -16.29 -10.78
C ASP A 100 -3.94 -15.18 -9.92
N PHE A 101 -3.83 -15.29 -8.60
CA PHE A 101 -4.42 -14.32 -7.67
C PHE A 101 -3.62 -13.01 -7.55
N LEU A 102 -2.31 -13.08 -7.67
CA LEU A 102 -1.38 -11.95 -7.54
C LEU A 102 -1.27 -11.17 -8.85
#